data_AF-A0A8T5L9B6-F1
#
_entry.id   AF-A0A8T5L9B6-F1
#
_cell.length_a   1.000
_cell.length_b   1.000
_cell.length_c   1.000
_cell.angle_alpha   90.00
_cell.angle_beta   90.00
_cell.angle_gamma   90.00
#
_symmetry.space_group_name_H-M   'P 1'
#
loop_
_entity.id
_entity.type
_entity.pdbx_description
1 polymer ?
#
loop_
_entity_poly.entity_id
_entity_poly.type
_entity_poly.pdbx_seq_one_letter_code
_entity_poly.pdbx_strand_id
1 'polypeptide(L)' 'MKLIAILTANLDSFDESVDSVEQELPEGLKVIFYRWTDKNFPPMTVAMSPRFQYRIPKMFGWQMFPKCDY' A
#
# COMPACT_ATOMS: atom_id res chain seq x y z
N MET A 1 -1.11 -20.49 8.11
CA MET A 1 -1.60 -19.10 8.16
C MET A 1 -1.08 -18.37 6.94
N LYS A 2 -1.97 -17.86 6.08
CA LYS A 2 -1.63 -17.04 4.91
C LYS A 2 -1.84 -15.57 5.25
N LEU A 3 -0.94 -14.72 4.77
CA LEU A 3 -0.94 -13.29 5.06
C LEU A 3 -1.06 -12.53 3.74
N ILE A 4 -2.13 -11.76 3.56
CA ILE A 4 -2.35 -10.92 2.38
C ILE A 4 -2.08 -9.47 2.74
N ALA A 5 -1.37 -8.74 1.88
CA ALA A 5 -1.19 -7.30 2.03
C ALA A 5 -2.02 -6.53 0.99
N ILE A 6 -2.98 -5.74 1.47
CA ILE A 6 -3.73 -4.81 0.63
C ILE A 6 -3.02 -3.45 0.66
N LEU A 7 -2.42 -3.11 -0.47
CA LEU A 7 -1.62 -1.90 -0.62
C LEU A 7 -2.40 -0.80 -1.31
N THR A 8 -2.47 0.36 -0.68
CA THR A 8 -3.03 1.58 -1.25
C THR A 8 -1.98 2.68 -1.29
N ALA A 9 -2.11 3.64 -2.20
CA ALA A 9 -1.21 4.78 -2.28
C ALA A 9 -2.03 6.04 -2.53
N ASN A 10 -2.01 6.93 -1.55
CA ASN A 10 -2.65 8.24 -1.61
C ASN A 10 -1.64 9.28 -1.10
N LEU A 11 -0.87 9.81 -2.06
CA LEU A 11 0.22 10.77 -1.84
C LEU A 11 -0.35 12.19 -1.77
N ASP A 12 -1.19 12.41 -0.75
CA ASP A 12 -1.80 13.69 -0.35
C ASP A 12 -2.56 14.52 -1.41
N SER A 13 -3.03 13.94 -2.53
CA SER A 13 -3.83 14.75 -3.48
C SER A 13 -4.75 14.06 -4.48
N PHE A 14 -5.01 12.75 -4.38
CA PHE A 14 -5.78 12.04 -5.43
C PHE A 14 -7.21 11.72 -5.03
N ASP A 15 -7.38 11.08 -3.88
CA ASP A 15 -8.69 10.65 -3.36
C ASP A 15 -8.82 11.01 -1.88
N GLU A 16 -10.03 10.98 -1.33
CA GLU A 16 -10.22 11.04 0.12
C GLU A 16 -9.65 9.78 0.76
N SER A 17 -8.82 9.98 1.79
CA SER A 17 -8.25 8.86 2.54
C SER A 17 -9.31 8.23 3.43
N VAL A 18 -9.76 7.02 3.09
CA VAL A 18 -10.72 6.25 3.89
C VAL A 18 -10.03 5.08 4.57
N ASP A 19 -10.18 4.97 5.88
CA ASP A 19 -9.62 3.88 6.66
C ASP A 19 -10.25 2.54 6.30
N SER A 20 -9.41 1.51 6.26
CA SER A 20 -9.87 0.15 5.99
C SER A 20 -10.80 -0.28 7.10
N VAL A 21 -11.98 -0.77 6.73
CA VAL A 21 -12.89 -1.41 7.66
C VAL A 21 -12.43 -2.84 7.93
N GLU A 22 -12.65 -3.31 9.16
CA GLU A 22 -12.39 -4.70 9.53
C GLU A 22 -13.19 -5.65 8.62
N GLN A 23 -12.53 -6.70 8.12
CA GLN A 23 -13.13 -7.67 7.22
C GLN A 23 -13.37 -8.98 7.97
N GLU A 24 -14.49 -9.64 7.73
CA GLU A 24 -14.66 -11.04 8.11
C GLU A 24 -13.81 -11.93 7.19
N LEU A 25 -12.87 -12.69 7.77
CA LEU A 25 -11.89 -13.48 7.02
C LEU A 25 -12.09 -14.98 7.27
N PRO A 26 -11.87 -15.85 6.26
CA PRO A 26 -11.79 -17.29 6.47
C PRO A 26 -10.70 -17.69 7.48
N GLU A 27 -10.88 -18.83 8.14
CA GLU A 27 -9.90 -19.33 9.11
C GLU A 27 -8.50 -19.48 8.48
N GLY A 28 -7.49 -19.03 9.21
CA GLY A 28 -6.09 -19.11 8.76
C GLY A 28 -5.68 -18.05 7.75
N LEU A 29 -6.57 -17.11 7.40
CA LEU A 29 -6.27 -15.93 6.60
C LEU A 29 -6.11 -14.69 7.48
N LYS A 30 -5.05 -13.92 7.25
CA LYS A 30 -4.85 -12.61 7.85
C LYS A 30 -4.63 -11.58 6.75
N VAL A 31 -5.25 -10.42 6.88
CA VAL A 31 -5.05 -9.29 5.97
C VAL A 31 -4.34 -8.17 6.73
N ILE A 32 -3.37 -7.54 6.08
CA ILE A 32 -2.81 -6.26 6.52
C ILE A 32 -3.14 -5.20 5.48
N PHE A 33 -3.58 -4.03 5.95
CA PHE A 33 -3.79 -2.88 5.09
C PHE A 33 -2.61 -1.92 5.29
N TYR A 34 -2.03 -1.48 4.18
CA TYR A 34 -0.98 -0.48 4.22
C TYR A 34 -1.26 0.63 3.21
N ARG A 35 -1.27 1.87 3.69
CA ARG A 35 -1.44 3.08 2.87
C ARG A 35 -0.13 3.84 2.78
N TRP A 36 0.40 3.94 1.56
CA TRP A 36 1.50 4.86 1.27
C TRP A 36 0.97 6.30 1.22
N THR A 37 1.65 7.18 1.94
CA THR A 37 1.48 8.63 2.00
C THR A 37 2.83 9.29 1.75
N ASP A 38 2.86 10.60 1.51
CA ASP A 38 4.12 11.32 1.31
C ASP A 38 5.08 11.23 2.51
N LYS A 39 4.56 10.91 3.70
CA LYS A 39 5.36 10.78 4.93
C LYS A 39 6.06 9.44 5.06
N ASN A 40 5.51 8.38 4.48
CA ASN A 40 6.03 7.02 4.63
C ASN A 40 6.55 6.43 3.33
N PHE A 41 6.30 7.08 2.19
CA PHE A 41 6.85 6.65 0.91
C PHE A 41 8.38 6.81 0.87
N PRO A 42 9.14 5.83 0.32
CA PRO A 42 10.59 5.93 0.28
C PRO A 42 11.07 7.22 -0.40
N PRO A 43 12.05 7.94 0.18
CA PRO A 43 12.55 9.17 -0.40
C PRO A 43 13.20 8.86 -1.75
N MET A 44 12.78 9.57 -2.79
CA MET A 44 13.36 9.42 -4.12
C MET A 44 14.39 10.52 -4.38
N THR A 45 15.52 10.11 -4.96
CA THR A 45 16.62 11.01 -5.31
C THR A 45 16.29 11.93 -6.49
N VAL A 46 15.24 11.62 -7.25
CA VAL A 46 14.72 12.42 -8.34
C VAL A 46 13.34 12.93 -7.96
N ALA A 47 13.10 14.23 -8.17
CA ALA A 47 11.80 14.85 -7.97
C ALA A 47 10.79 14.33 -9.01
N MET A 48 10.12 13.22 -8.70
CA MET A 48 8.97 12.75 -9.46
C MET A 48 7.69 13.42 -8.95
N SER A 49 6.75 13.74 -9.83
CA SER A 49 5.45 14.25 -9.39
C SER A 49 4.68 13.16 -8.63
N PRO A 50 3.82 13.51 -7.65
CA PRO A 50 2.98 12.55 -6.93
C PRO A 50 2.21 11.59 -7.86
N ARG A 51 1.85 12.06 -9.06
CA ARG A 51 1.18 11.28 -10.13
C ARG A 51 2.02 10.12 -10.67
N PHE A 52 3.34 10.22 -10.66
CA PHE A 52 4.18 9.08 -11.02
C PHE A 52 4.53 8.23 -9.80
N GLN A 53 4.66 8.86 -8.63
CA GLN A 53 5.00 8.15 -7.39
C GLN A 53 3.92 7.16 -6.97
N TYR A 54 2.61 7.49 -7.05
CA TYR A 54 1.55 6.58 -6.62
C TYR A 54 1.49 5.26 -7.43
N ARG A 55 2.06 5.24 -8.65
CA ARG A 55 2.12 4.04 -9.49
C ARG A 55 3.14 3.04 -8.99
N ILE A 56 4.15 3.47 -8.24
CA ILE A 56 5.22 2.59 -7.77
C ILE A 56 4.68 1.51 -6.83
N PRO A 57 3.89 1.81 -5.77
CA PRO A 57 3.23 0.77 -4.98
C PRO A 57 2.37 -0.18 -5.80
N LYS A 58 1.68 0.33 -6.83
CA LYS A 58 0.82 -0.51 -7.69
C LYS A 58 1.61 -1.51 -8.53
N MET A 59 2.82 -1.15 -8.96
CA MET A 59 3.64 -2.00 -9.84
C MET A 59 4.63 -2.88 -9.07
N PHE A 60 5.16 -2.38 -7.94
CA PHE A 60 6.26 -2.99 -7.21
C PHE A 60 5.97 -3.23 -5.74
N GLY A 61 4.72 -3.05 -5.30
CA GLY A 61 4.33 -3.22 -3.89
C GLY A 61 4.67 -4.60 -3.31
N TRP A 62 4.64 -5.65 -4.14
CA TRP A 62 5.05 -7.01 -3.76
C TRP A 62 6.53 -7.10 -3.32
N GLN A 63 7.41 -6.27 -3.86
CA GLN A 63 8.82 -6.20 -3.43
C GLN A 63 8.99 -5.47 -2.09
N MET A 64 8.02 -4.62 -1.73
CA MET A 64 8.06 -3.80 -0.52
C MET A 64 7.54 -4.52 0.73
N PHE A 65 6.79 -5.61 0.57
CA PHE A 65 6.28 -6.45 1.67
C PHE A 65 6.73 -7.91 1.53
N PRO A 66 8.04 -8.19 1.68
CA PRO A 66 8.58 -9.54 1.56
C PRO A 66 8.12 -10.38 2.76
N LYS A 67 7.02 -11.12 2.59
CA LYS A 67 6.37 -12.11 3.49
C LYS A 67 4.85 -12.18 3.30
N CYS A 68 4.28 -11.28 2.50
CA CYS A 68 2.85 -11.27 2.22
C CYS A 68 2.57 -11.77 0.81
N ASP A 69 1.50 -12.54 0.66
CA ASP A 69 0.88 -12.80 -0.63
C ASP A 69 0.20 -11.50 -1.12
N TYR A 70 0.19 -11.30 -2.45
CA TYR A 70 -0.40 -10.15 -3.14
C TYR A 70 -1.80 -10.44 -3.64
#